data_AF-A0A2S5C429-F1
#
_entry.id   AF-A0A2S5C429-F1
#
_cell.length_a   1.000
_cell.length_b   1.000
_cell.length_c   1.000
_cell.angle_alpha   90.00
_cell.angle_beta   90.00
_cell.angle_gamma   90.00
#
_symmetry.space_group_name_H-M   'P 1'
#
loop_
_entity.id
_entity.type
_entity.pdbx_description
1 polymer ?
#
loop_
_entity_poly.entity_id
_entity_poly.type
_entity_poly.pdbx_seq_one_letter_code
_entity_poly.pdbx_strand_id
1 'polypeptide(L)'
;MTQSTPFIWDPSQDQIYSQDLGSQTLTDGSFDKAEGKKFTMGAAGCELVMKITDKHTQESIWWFDNSKLNVEAGTFTYDFSHFPSSPLQAPLLMLRGVNVGVKDAAQSCFKIKSPKFVDILGDISIKSNGILSVDSVKEEFYISSAASKVNLSENAQLLISRDVSESPKVGINGDVSLDGKSQAVFNIFSLENEEITTYTVKGNAALNIYSTEINGLNLLDFVINSGNPKVSIGDPQGVACDITSFGEVVTVNPGEPGEYRRAKGRFNFIEEGKGDFLGEIHLHCRYFDGEEFESDPTKIKYWLSSHMILCLNGTPLSANKFDITINKNDDLVIKLK
;
A
#
# COMPACT_ATOMS: atom_id res chain seq x y z
N MET A 1 22.41 -26.31 24.19
CA MET A 1 21.21 -25.70 23.60
C MET A 1 20.12 -25.77 24.66
N THR A 2 19.87 -24.68 25.38
CA THR A 2 18.72 -24.59 26.29
C THR A 2 17.46 -24.58 25.43
N GLN A 3 16.57 -25.56 25.63
CA GLN A 3 15.23 -25.54 25.04
C GLN A 3 14.57 -24.22 25.44
N SER A 4 14.27 -23.35 24.47
CA SER A 4 13.43 -22.20 24.73
C SER A 4 12.05 -22.69 25.14
N THR A 5 11.47 -22.09 26.17
CA THR A 5 10.10 -22.37 26.57
C THR A 5 9.18 -22.03 25.39
N PRO A 6 8.29 -22.94 24.96
CA PRO A 6 7.36 -22.65 23.87
C PRO A 6 6.47 -21.48 24.27
N PHE A 7 6.31 -20.52 23.37
CA PHE A 7 5.35 -19.45 23.54
C PHE A 7 3.94 -20.02 23.43
N ILE A 8 3.07 -19.67 24.38
CA ILE A 8 1.69 -20.09 24.43
C ILE A 8 0.83 -18.83 24.41
N TRP A 9 -0.03 -18.74 23.42
CA TRP A 9 -0.99 -17.64 23.29
C TRP A 9 -2.16 -17.83 24.25
N ASP A 10 -2.49 -16.78 24.98
CA ASP A 10 -3.66 -16.64 25.84
C ASP A 10 -4.52 -15.47 25.30
N PRO A 11 -5.61 -15.76 24.58
CA PRO A 11 -6.47 -14.74 23.98
C PRO A 11 -7.18 -13.85 25.00
N SER A 12 -7.11 -14.16 26.31
CA SER A 12 -7.73 -13.36 27.36
C SER A 12 -6.86 -12.23 27.89
N GLN A 13 -5.58 -12.15 27.48
CA GLN A 13 -4.61 -11.21 28.04
C GLN A 13 -3.84 -10.45 26.96
N ASP A 14 -3.35 -9.27 27.33
CA ASP A 14 -2.32 -8.61 26.53
C ASP A 14 -1.01 -9.39 26.68
N GLN A 15 -0.32 -9.65 25.57
CA GLN A 15 0.89 -10.47 25.57
C GLN A 15 2.04 -9.80 24.82
N ILE A 16 3.24 -10.02 25.34
CA ILE A 16 4.49 -9.55 24.75
C ILE A 16 5.36 -10.77 24.47
N TYR A 17 5.79 -10.93 23.22
CA TYR A 17 6.81 -11.88 22.84
C TYR A 17 8.19 -11.25 23.04
N SER A 18 8.93 -11.73 24.04
CA SER A 18 10.24 -11.19 24.44
C SER A 18 11.40 -11.99 23.86
N GLN A 19 12.59 -11.39 23.88
CA GLN A 19 13.81 -11.97 23.30
C GLN A 19 14.22 -13.30 23.95
N ASP A 20 13.89 -13.51 25.22
CA ASP A 20 14.22 -14.73 25.98
C ASP A 20 13.56 -16.00 25.42
N LEU A 21 12.48 -15.85 24.64
CA LEU A 21 11.79 -16.95 23.98
C LEU A 21 12.53 -17.44 22.72
N GLY A 22 13.50 -16.67 22.21
CA GLY A 22 14.21 -16.97 20.96
C GLY A 22 13.30 -16.93 19.74
N SER A 23 13.77 -17.43 18.59
CA SER A 23 12.91 -17.61 17.42
C SER A 23 12.07 -18.87 17.53
N GLN A 24 10.79 -18.80 17.18
CA GLN A 24 9.85 -19.92 17.26
C GLN A 24 8.95 -20.01 16.04
N THR A 25 8.47 -21.22 15.77
CA THR A 25 7.42 -21.48 14.79
C THR A 25 6.27 -22.19 15.49
N LEU A 26 5.11 -21.57 15.48
CA LEU A 26 3.88 -22.12 16.04
C LEU A 26 3.01 -22.67 14.90
N THR A 27 2.36 -23.81 15.18
CA THR A 27 1.45 -24.49 14.24
C THR A 27 0.05 -24.65 14.82
N ASP A 28 -0.16 -24.26 16.08
CA ASP A 28 -1.45 -24.16 16.71
C ASP A 28 -2.01 -22.76 16.44
N GLY A 29 -3.07 -22.64 15.64
CA GLY A 29 -3.75 -21.36 15.44
C GLY A 29 -4.67 -21.01 16.60
N SER A 30 -4.14 -21.04 17.82
CA SER A 30 -4.74 -20.40 18.99
C SER A 30 -4.71 -18.87 18.86
N PHE A 31 -3.88 -18.33 17.97
CA PHE A 31 -3.71 -16.91 17.64
C PHE A 31 -4.82 -16.30 16.75
N ASP A 32 -5.95 -16.99 16.66
CA ASP A 32 -7.06 -16.70 15.74
C ASP A 32 -8.09 -15.71 16.31
N LYS A 33 -8.09 -15.48 17.62
CA LYS A 33 -9.14 -14.73 18.34
C LYS A 33 -8.56 -13.76 19.38
N ALA A 34 -8.00 -12.64 18.91
CA ALA A 34 -7.66 -11.53 19.79
C ALA A 34 -8.82 -10.51 19.75
N GLU A 35 -9.68 -10.50 20.77
CA GLU A 35 -10.77 -9.51 20.89
C GLU A 35 -10.47 -8.56 22.06
N GLY A 36 -10.30 -7.27 21.77
CA GLY A 36 -9.92 -6.28 22.79
C GLY A 36 -8.54 -6.46 23.40
N LYS A 37 -7.64 -7.22 22.75
CA LYS A 37 -6.29 -7.52 23.28
C LYS A 37 -5.18 -6.98 22.41
N LYS A 38 -4.06 -6.68 23.06
CA LYS A 38 -2.82 -6.25 22.44
C LYS A 38 -1.81 -7.40 22.43
N PHE A 39 -1.31 -7.71 21.24
CA PHE A 39 -0.06 -8.46 21.10
C PHE A 39 1.07 -7.51 20.75
N THR A 40 2.25 -7.78 21.31
CA THR A 40 3.48 -7.04 21.02
C THR A 40 4.60 -8.01 20.71
N MET A 41 5.11 -7.99 19.48
CA MET A 41 6.39 -8.59 19.15
C MET A 41 7.50 -7.62 19.57
N GLY A 42 8.20 -7.92 20.67
CA GLY A 42 9.23 -7.07 21.28
C GLY A 42 10.61 -7.74 21.36
N ALA A 43 10.85 -8.74 20.52
CA ALA A 43 12.04 -9.58 20.56
C ALA A 43 13.01 -9.24 19.42
N ALA A 44 13.88 -8.25 19.65
CA ALA A 44 14.88 -7.82 18.66
C ALA A 44 15.75 -8.99 18.18
N GLY A 45 15.92 -9.12 16.87
CA GLY A 45 16.71 -10.19 16.25
C GLY A 45 16.06 -11.59 16.27
N CYS A 46 14.86 -11.73 16.84
CA CYS A 46 14.10 -12.97 16.83
C CYS A 46 12.97 -12.94 15.80
N GLU A 47 12.50 -14.13 15.43
CA GLU A 47 11.35 -14.32 14.56
C GLU A 47 10.31 -15.23 15.23
N LEU A 48 9.06 -14.79 15.26
CA LEU A 48 7.90 -15.63 15.57
C LEU A 48 7.11 -15.88 14.29
N VAL A 49 7.04 -17.14 13.86
CA VAL A 49 6.28 -17.57 12.67
C VAL A 49 5.03 -18.31 13.10
N MET A 50 3.87 -17.82 12.69
CA MET A 50 2.58 -18.50 12.80
C MET A 50 2.29 -19.23 11.49
N LYS A 51 2.46 -20.55 11.46
CA LYS A 51 2.09 -21.36 10.30
C LYS A 51 0.60 -21.65 10.33
N ILE A 52 -0.11 -21.16 9.31
CA ILE A 52 -1.54 -21.37 9.17
C ILE A 52 -1.76 -22.69 8.42
N THR A 53 -2.42 -23.64 9.09
CA THR A 53 -2.66 -25.00 8.61
C THR A 53 -4.15 -25.27 8.37
N ASP A 54 -4.46 -26.40 7.74
CA ASP A 54 -5.81 -26.88 7.42
C ASP A 54 -6.71 -27.17 8.65
N LYS A 55 -6.15 -27.25 9.85
CA LYS A 55 -6.95 -27.27 11.09
C LYS A 55 -7.76 -25.99 11.30
N HIS A 56 -7.44 -24.92 10.58
CA HIS A 56 -8.14 -23.63 10.58
C HIS A 56 -9.16 -23.50 9.44
N THR A 57 -9.55 -24.61 8.80
CA THR A 57 -10.41 -24.69 7.60
C THR A 57 -11.81 -24.07 7.70
N GLN A 58 -12.20 -23.51 8.85
CA GLN A 58 -13.47 -22.78 9.01
C GLN A 58 -13.33 -21.43 9.71
N GLU A 59 -12.15 -21.07 10.20
CA GLU A 59 -11.98 -19.92 11.06
C GLU A 59 -11.02 -18.93 10.40
N SER A 60 -11.58 -17.80 9.97
CA SER A 60 -10.79 -16.62 9.63
C SER A 60 -10.01 -16.17 10.87
N ILE A 61 -8.85 -15.54 10.69
CA ILE A 61 -8.02 -15.01 11.79
C ILE A 61 -8.51 -13.61 12.07
N TRP A 62 -9.03 -13.35 13.27
CA TRP A 62 -9.66 -12.09 13.59
C TRP A 62 -8.98 -11.36 14.75
N TRP A 63 -8.65 -10.10 14.48
CA TRP A 63 -8.31 -9.12 15.50
C TRP A 63 -9.47 -8.13 15.62
N PHE A 64 -10.45 -8.44 16.48
CA PHE A 64 -11.67 -7.65 16.64
C PHE A 64 -11.57 -6.57 17.73
N ASP A 65 -12.51 -5.62 17.72
CA ASP A 65 -12.85 -4.70 18.81
C ASP A 65 -11.68 -4.17 19.64
N ASN A 66 -11.06 -3.08 19.20
CA ASN A 66 -9.93 -2.42 19.87
C ASN A 66 -8.65 -3.27 20.03
N SER A 67 -8.59 -4.49 19.48
CA SER A 67 -7.35 -5.25 19.40
C SER A 67 -6.27 -4.50 18.63
N LYS A 68 -5.01 -4.77 18.99
CA LYS A 68 -3.85 -4.13 18.35
C LYS A 68 -2.72 -5.13 18.15
N LEU A 69 -2.24 -5.23 16.91
CA LEU A 69 -1.00 -5.90 16.58
C LEU A 69 0.14 -4.88 16.56
N ASN A 70 1.11 -5.05 17.44
CA ASN A 70 2.30 -4.20 17.48
C ASN A 70 3.54 -5.06 17.24
N VAL A 71 4.35 -4.68 16.26
CA VAL A 71 5.67 -5.27 16.05
C VAL A 71 6.70 -4.20 16.35
N GLU A 72 7.12 -4.14 17.61
CA GLU A 72 7.99 -3.09 18.14
C GLU A 72 9.49 -3.44 18.01
N ALA A 73 9.83 -4.74 17.95
CA ALA A 73 11.18 -5.23 17.63
C ALA A 73 11.15 -6.70 17.17
N GLY A 74 11.96 -7.05 16.17
CA GLY A 74 12.03 -8.42 15.61
C GLY A 74 11.06 -8.66 14.45
N THR A 75 10.81 -9.92 14.12
CA THR A 75 9.92 -10.30 13.01
C THR A 75 8.73 -11.12 13.49
N PHE A 76 7.52 -10.69 13.16
CA PHE A 76 6.30 -11.51 13.31
C PHE A 76 5.78 -11.89 11.92
N THR A 77 5.53 -13.17 11.68
CA THR A 77 5.14 -13.68 10.36
C THR A 77 3.85 -14.50 10.48
N TYR A 78 2.81 -14.14 9.72
CA TYR A 78 1.75 -15.07 9.35
C TYR A 78 2.12 -15.77 8.04
N ASP A 79 2.29 -17.10 8.06
CA ASP A 79 2.66 -17.91 6.89
C ASP A 79 1.49 -18.79 6.45
N PHE A 80 0.87 -18.44 5.31
CA PHE A 80 -0.23 -19.17 4.67
C PHE A 80 0.23 -20.11 3.54
N SER A 81 1.54 -20.27 3.32
CA SER A 81 2.06 -21.02 2.16
C SER A 81 1.66 -22.51 2.17
N HIS A 82 1.25 -23.05 3.31
CA HIS A 82 0.87 -24.46 3.46
C HIS A 82 -0.65 -24.68 3.55
N PHE A 83 -1.44 -23.62 3.40
CA PHE A 83 -2.90 -23.73 3.46
C PHE A 83 -3.43 -24.34 2.16
N PRO A 84 -4.13 -25.49 2.20
CA PRO A 84 -4.65 -26.13 0.99
C PRO A 84 -5.72 -25.26 0.33
N SER A 85 -5.56 -25.06 -0.98
CA SER A 85 -6.33 -24.18 -1.85
C SER A 85 -7.76 -24.69 -2.11
N SER A 86 -8.59 -24.80 -1.08
CA SER A 86 -10.04 -24.96 -1.28
C SER A 86 -10.70 -23.58 -1.41
N PRO A 87 -11.42 -23.29 -2.52
CA PRO A 87 -12.06 -21.98 -2.74
C PRO A 87 -13.06 -21.57 -1.66
N LEU A 88 -13.63 -22.54 -0.93
CA LEU A 88 -14.70 -22.33 0.03
C LEU A 88 -14.22 -22.20 1.49
N GLN A 89 -12.91 -22.29 1.76
CA GLN A 89 -12.37 -22.43 3.12
C GLN A 89 -11.11 -21.61 3.38
N ALA A 90 -10.81 -20.62 2.54
CA ALA A 90 -9.58 -19.85 2.73
C ALA A 90 -9.70 -18.91 3.93
N PRO A 91 -8.70 -18.89 4.83
CA PRO A 91 -8.71 -17.99 5.97
C PRO A 91 -8.58 -16.56 5.47
N LEU A 92 -9.56 -15.74 5.83
CA LEU A 92 -9.45 -14.29 5.75
C LEU A 92 -8.61 -13.84 6.95
N LEU A 93 -7.53 -13.11 6.70
CA LEU A 93 -6.80 -12.44 7.77
C LEU A 93 -7.41 -11.05 7.97
N MET A 94 -8.15 -10.87 9.07
CA MET A 94 -8.73 -9.58 9.42
C MET A 94 -7.98 -8.95 10.59
N LEU A 95 -7.35 -7.83 10.30
CA LEU A 95 -6.58 -7.07 11.29
C LEU A 95 -7.31 -5.76 11.61
N ARG A 96 -7.34 -5.37 12.89
CA ARG A 96 -7.69 -4.01 13.29
C ARG A 96 -6.47 -3.31 13.85
N GLY A 97 -6.02 -2.27 13.16
CA GLY A 97 -4.88 -1.47 13.61
C GLY A 97 -3.55 -2.23 13.57
N VAL A 98 -2.63 -1.79 12.72
CA VAL A 98 -1.30 -2.40 12.61
C VAL A 98 -0.24 -1.36 12.92
N ASN A 99 0.57 -1.62 13.96
CA ASN A 99 1.73 -0.77 14.27
C ASN A 99 3.01 -1.57 14.07
N VAL A 100 3.92 -1.06 13.25
CA VAL A 100 5.22 -1.69 13.03
C VAL A 100 6.32 -0.67 13.28
N GLY A 101 7.31 -1.04 14.09
CA GLY A 101 8.39 -0.19 14.54
C GLY A 101 8.01 0.68 15.73
N VAL A 102 9.05 1.18 16.40
CA VAL A 102 8.98 2.24 17.40
C VAL A 102 10.03 3.29 17.09
N LYS A 103 9.94 4.44 17.76
CA LYS A 103 10.91 5.53 17.57
C LYS A 103 12.31 5.04 17.98
N ASP A 104 13.32 5.30 17.14
CA ASP A 104 14.74 5.05 17.41
C ASP A 104 15.16 3.57 17.62
N ALA A 105 14.41 2.59 17.07
CA ALA A 105 14.63 1.16 17.33
C ALA A 105 15.31 0.37 16.19
N ALA A 106 15.73 -0.84 16.57
CA ALA A 106 16.12 -1.93 15.69
C ALA A 106 15.02 -2.28 14.68
N GLN A 107 15.41 -2.91 13.57
CA GLN A 107 14.48 -3.33 12.52
C GLN A 107 13.31 -4.15 13.08
N SER A 108 12.10 -3.74 12.70
CA SER A 108 10.85 -4.38 13.10
C SER A 108 10.09 -4.78 11.85
N CYS A 109 9.64 -6.03 11.76
CA CYS A 109 9.03 -6.53 10.53
C CYS A 109 7.77 -7.34 10.83
N PHE A 110 6.65 -6.90 10.27
CA PHE A 110 5.44 -7.70 10.20
C PHE A 110 5.30 -8.26 8.78
N LYS A 111 5.22 -9.59 8.66
CA LYS A 111 5.12 -10.29 7.37
C LYS A 111 3.84 -11.08 7.28
N ILE A 112 3.18 -11.00 6.13
CA ILE A 112 2.05 -11.84 5.76
C ILE A 112 2.44 -12.54 4.47
N LYS A 113 2.63 -13.86 4.51
CA LYS A 113 3.19 -14.62 3.41
C LYS A 113 2.16 -15.54 2.76
N SER A 114 2.07 -15.43 1.45
CA SER A 114 1.14 -16.17 0.59
C SER A 114 -0.34 -16.07 0.98
N PRO A 115 -0.86 -14.91 1.44
CA PRO A 115 -2.25 -14.83 1.84
C PRO A 115 -3.17 -14.97 0.62
N LYS A 116 -4.35 -15.55 0.83
CA LYS A 116 -5.42 -15.50 -0.18
C LYS A 116 -6.19 -14.20 -0.07
N PHE A 117 -6.64 -13.89 1.15
CA PHE A 117 -7.38 -12.68 1.48
C PHE A 117 -6.79 -12.00 2.73
N VAL A 118 -6.61 -10.69 2.67
CA VAL A 118 -6.28 -9.85 3.82
C VAL A 118 -7.19 -8.64 3.84
N ASP A 119 -7.77 -8.35 4.99
CA ASP A 119 -8.53 -7.13 5.23
C ASP A 119 -8.00 -6.43 6.49
N ILE A 120 -7.61 -5.16 6.34
CA ILE A 120 -7.18 -4.32 7.45
C ILE A 120 -8.24 -3.25 7.72
N LEU A 121 -8.96 -3.45 8.82
CA LEU A 121 -9.98 -2.56 9.35
C LEU A 121 -9.35 -1.58 10.35
N GLY A 122 -8.73 -0.52 9.85
CA GLY A 122 -8.24 0.60 10.65
C GLY A 122 -6.85 1.07 10.26
N ASP A 123 -6.26 1.91 11.11
CA ASP A 123 -5.02 2.59 10.81
C ASP A 123 -3.82 1.63 10.73
N ILE A 124 -2.95 1.86 9.76
CA ILE A 124 -1.62 1.28 9.68
C ILE A 124 -0.62 2.39 9.99
N SER A 125 0.23 2.17 11.00
CA SER A 125 1.32 3.07 11.35
C SER A 125 2.65 2.33 11.30
N ILE A 126 3.46 2.64 10.29
CA ILE A 126 4.82 2.11 10.14
C ILE A 126 5.81 3.20 10.56
N LYS A 127 6.37 3.00 11.75
CA LYS A 127 7.35 3.89 12.38
C LYS A 127 8.76 3.60 11.84
N SER A 128 9.74 4.37 12.29
CA SER A 128 11.09 4.34 11.72
C SER A 128 11.72 2.95 11.70
N ASN A 129 12.26 2.57 10.54
CA ASN A 129 12.81 1.23 10.24
C ASN A 129 11.82 0.05 10.38
N GLY A 130 10.52 0.35 10.49
CA GLY A 130 9.45 -0.64 10.46
C GLY A 130 9.18 -1.10 9.03
N ILE A 131 8.83 -2.38 8.87
CA ILE A 131 8.51 -3.00 7.59
C ILE A 131 7.22 -3.79 7.71
N LEU A 132 6.20 -3.42 6.95
CA LEU A 132 5.05 -4.29 6.66
C LEU A 132 5.23 -4.90 5.28
N SER A 133 5.35 -6.23 5.22
CA SER A 133 5.45 -6.98 3.96
C SER A 133 4.27 -7.92 3.80
N VAL A 134 3.64 -7.88 2.64
CA VAL A 134 2.59 -8.81 2.22
C VAL A 134 3.04 -9.44 0.92
N ASP A 135 3.52 -10.67 0.99
CA ASP A 135 4.20 -11.32 -0.12
C ASP A 135 3.28 -12.36 -0.76
N SER A 136 3.20 -12.36 -2.09
CA SER A 136 2.43 -13.32 -2.88
C SER A 136 0.93 -13.36 -2.56
N VAL A 137 0.26 -12.20 -2.57
CA VAL A 137 -1.20 -12.11 -2.49
C VAL A 137 -1.82 -12.88 -3.65
N LYS A 138 -2.75 -13.79 -3.35
CA LYS A 138 -3.37 -14.65 -4.37
C LYS A 138 -4.68 -14.10 -4.90
N GLU A 139 -5.52 -13.50 -4.05
CA GLU A 139 -6.81 -12.98 -4.51
C GLU A 139 -7.00 -11.52 -4.10
N GLU A 140 -7.02 -11.21 -2.80
CA GLU A 140 -7.35 -9.85 -2.36
C GLU A 140 -6.51 -9.36 -1.18
N PHE A 141 -6.17 -8.08 -1.21
CA PHE A 141 -5.68 -7.32 -0.08
C PHE A 141 -6.43 -6.00 0.00
N TYR A 142 -7.07 -5.72 1.12
CA TYR A 142 -7.76 -4.45 1.34
C TYR A 142 -7.35 -3.76 2.64
N ILE A 143 -7.30 -2.44 2.55
CA ILE A 143 -7.47 -1.54 3.69
C ILE A 143 -8.85 -0.93 3.51
N SER A 144 -9.85 -1.50 4.17
CA SER A 144 -11.23 -1.40 3.67
C SER A 144 -11.99 -0.13 4.06
N SER A 145 -11.57 0.59 5.11
CA SER A 145 -12.31 1.78 5.57
C SER A 145 -11.71 3.07 5.04
N ALA A 146 -12.52 3.95 4.44
CA ALA A 146 -12.11 5.32 4.08
C ALA A 146 -11.61 6.15 5.28
N ALA A 147 -12.00 5.79 6.51
CA ALA A 147 -11.51 6.44 7.72
C ALA A 147 -10.12 5.95 8.15
N SER A 148 -9.65 4.81 7.61
CA SER A 148 -8.33 4.27 7.88
C SER A 148 -7.25 5.20 7.32
N LYS A 149 -6.15 5.31 8.08
CA LYS A 149 -4.95 6.01 7.65
C LYS A 149 -3.76 5.08 7.57
N VAL A 150 -2.97 5.21 6.52
CA VAL A 150 -1.70 4.51 6.37
C VAL A 150 -0.58 5.52 6.48
N ASN A 151 0.19 5.47 7.57
CA ASN A 151 1.25 6.44 7.84
C ASN A 151 2.61 5.75 7.87
N LEU A 152 3.52 6.18 7.00
CA LEU A 152 4.90 5.74 6.93
C LEU A 152 5.83 6.91 7.29
N SER A 153 6.65 6.69 8.32
CA SER A 153 7.66 7.67 8.78
C SER A 153 9.08 7.33 8.29
N GLU A 154 10.07 8.12 8.66
CA GLU A 154 11.48 7.99 8.24
C GLU A 154 12.00 6.54 8.13
N ASN A 155 12.43 6.12 6.93
CA ASN A 155 12.91 4.77 6.59
C ASN A 155 11.90 3.61 6.74
N ALA A 156 10.60 3.89 6.94
CA ALA A 156 9.55 2.87 6.98
C ALA A 156 9.30 2.27 5.58
N GLN A 157 8.89 1.00 5.54
CA GLN A 157 8.56 0.30 4.30
C GLN A 157 7.20 -0.39 4.36
N LEU A 158 6.39 -0.19 3.32
CA LEU A 158 5.19 -0.97 3.02
C LEU A 158 5.40 -1.68 1.69
N LEU A 159 5.40 -3.01 1.70
CA LEU A 159 5.66 -3.82 0.53
C LEU A 159 4.49 -4.77 0.32
N ILE A 160 3.86 -4.73 -0.84
CA ILE A 160 2.78 -5.65 -1.22
C ILE A 160 3.11 -6.22 -2.58
N SER A 161 3.14 -7.55 -2.69
CA SER A 161 3.40 -8.24 -3.95
C SER A 161 2.33 -9.27 -4.26
N ARG A 162 1.97 -9.38 -5.54
CA ARG A 162 1.11 -10.44 -6.06
C ARG A 162 1.84 -11.77 -6.15
N ASP A 163 1.06 -12.84 -6.13
CA ASP A 163 1.46 -14.10 -6.77
C ASP A 163 1.45 -13.90 -8.29
N VAL A 164 2.52 -14.27 -8.96
CA VAL A 164 2.72 -13.98 -10.40
C VAL A 164 1.82 -14.83 -11.30
N SER A 165 1.30 -15.95 -10.78
CA SER A 165 0.31 -16.78 -11.48
C SER A 165 -1.13 -16.34 -11.25
N GLU A 166 -1.35 -15.37 -10.37
CA GLU A 166 -2.67 -14.90 -9.98
C GLU A 166 -2.91 -13.46 -10.44
N SER A 167 -4.17 -13.01 -10.36
CA SER A 167 -4.59 -11.67 -10.72
C SER A 167 -5.23 -10.96 -9.53
N PRO A 168 -4.48 -10.74 -8.42
CA PRO A 168 -5.08 -10.23 -7.20
C PRO A 168 -5.47 -8.77 -7.32
N LYS A 169 -6.57 -8.44 -6.65
CA LYS A 169 -7.05 -7.08 -6.44
C LYS A 169 -6.46 -6.54 -5.16
N VAL A 170 -5.91 -5.33 -5.23
CA VAL A 170 -5.39 -4.64 -4.05
C VAL A 170 -6.09 -3.30 -3.94
N GLY A 171 -6.74 -3.06 -2.81
CA GLY A 171 -7.40 -1.79 -2.56
C GLY A 171 -6.94 -1.12 -1.27
N ILE A 172 -6.69 0.17 -1.36
CA ILE A 172 -6.38 1.00 -0.20
C ILE A 172 -7.40 2.14 -0.18
N ASN A 173 -8.38 2.01 0.70
CA ASN A 173 -9.37 3.04 0.93
C ASN A 173 -8.87 3.92 2.09
N GLY A 174 -8.80 5.23 1.88
CA GLY A 174 -8.36 6.20 2.89
C GLY A 174 -7.04 6.92 2.57
N ASP A 175 -6.53 7.69 3.53
CA ASP A 175 -5.34 8.51 3.33
C ASP A 175 -4.06 7.72 3.57
N VAL A 176 -3.15 7.76 2.59
CA VAL A 176 -1.79 7.21 2.67
C VAL A 176 -0.80 8.36 2.74
N SER A 177 0.01 8.43 3.79
CA SER A 177 1.05 9.45 3.94
C SER A 177 2.42 8.80 4.08
N LEU A 178 3.35 9.24 3.23
CA LEU A 178 4.75 8.86 3.24
C LEU A 178 5.60 10.10 3.52
N ASP A 179 6.52 9.99 4.48
CA ASP A 179 7.44 11.07 4.85
C ASP A 179 8.89 10.56 4.97
N GLY A 180 9.84 11.50 5.01
CA GLY A 180 11.25 11.19 5.20
C GLY A 180 11.81 10.34 4.07
N LYS A 181 12.55 9.27 4.38
CA LYS A 181 13.03 8.28 3.40
C LYS A 181 12.15 7.02 3.31
N SER A 182 10.86 7.13 3.65
CA SER A 182 9.95 5.98 3.58
C SER A 182 9.69 5.50 2.16
N GLN A 183 9.24 4.25 2.03
CA GLN A 183 8.90 3.64 0.75
C GLN A 183 7.61 2.83 0.83
N ALA A 184 6.70 3.01 -0.13
CA ALA A 184 5.64 2.06 -0.42
C ALA A 184 5.84 1.46 -1.82
N VAL A 185 5.72 0.14 -1.92
CA VAL A 185 5.80 -0.60 -3.19
C VAL A 185 4.60 -1.53 -3.29
N PHE A 186 3.77 -1.30 -4.30
CA PHE A 186 2.66 -2.16 -4.68
C PHE A 186 3.01 -2.82 -6.01
N ASN A 187 3.31 -4.11 -5.99
CA ASN A 187 3.49 -4.92 -7.19
C ASN A 187 2.30 -5.87 -7.32
N ILE A 188 1.26 -5.42 -8.01
CA ILE A 188 -0.11 -5.95 -7.94
C ILE A 188 -0.70 -6.13 -9.34
N PHE A 189 -1.83 -6.83 -9.47
CA PHE A 189 -2.49 -6.97 -10.77
C PHE A 189 -3.43 -5.80 -11.03
N SER A 190 -4.35 -5.55 -10.09
CA SER A 190 -5.29 -4.44 -10.14
C SER A 190 -5.17 -3.61 -8.86
N LEU A 191 -5.05 -2.28 -9.01
CA LEU A 191 -5.26 -1.33 -7.93
C LEU A 191 -6.72 -0.87 -7.98
N GLU A 192 -7.48 -1.12 -6.92
CA GLU A 192 -8.89 -0.74 -6.82
C GLU A 192 -9.09 0.26 -5.68
N ASN A 193 -9.84 1.32 -5.92
CA ASN A 193 -10.30 2.21 -4.86
C ASN A 193 -11.81 2.41 -4.97
N GLU A 194 -12.51 2.00 -3.93
CA GLU A 194 -13.95 2.16 -3.81
C GLU A 194 -14.32 3.53 -3.25
N GLU A 195 -13.34 4.26 -2.72
CA GLU A 195 -13.50 5.54 -2.05
C GLU A 195 -12.47 6.55 -2.59
N ILE A 196 -12.61 7.82 -2.20
CA ILE A 196 -11.58 8.82 -2.50
C ILE A 196 -10.33 8.45 -1.68
N THR A 197 -9.21 8.25 -2.37
CA THR A 197 -7.94 7.84 -1.76
C THR A 197 -6.87 8.87 -2.10
N THR A 198 -6.18 9.37 -1.07
CA THR A 198 -5.11 10.35 -1.23
C THR A 198 -3.77 9.73 -0.84
N TYR A 199 -2.80 9.74 -1.76
CA TYR A 199 -1.41 9.37 -1.51
C TYR A 199 -0.56 10.63 -1.38
N THR A 200 -0.25 11.02 -0.15
CA THR A 200 0.63 12.15 0.15
C THR A 200 2.08 11.68 0.28
N VAL A 201 2.96 12.16 -0.60
CA VAL A 201 4.38 11.81 -0.63
C VAL A 201 5.22 13.07 -0.37
N LYS A 202 6.04 13.04 0.69
CA LYS A 202 6.86 14.18 1.15
C LYS A 202 8.31 13.77 1.41
N GLY A 203 9.20 14.76 1.55
CA GLY A 203 10.59 14.51 1.90
C GLY A 203 11.33 13.80 0.77
N ASN A 204 12.02 12.71 1.06
CA ASN A 204 12.68 11.85 0.06
C ASN A 204 11.93 10.52 -0.10
N ALA A 205 10.63 10.51 0.17
CA ALA A 205 9.85 9.28 0.17
C ALA A 205 9.53 8.82 -1.25
N ALA A 206 9.30 7.52 -1.42
CA ALA A 206 9.02 6.91 -2.70
C ALA A 206 7.76 6.05 -2.67
N LEU A 207 6.80 6.35 -3.53
CA LEU A 207 5.64 5.53 -3.82
C LEU A 207 5.82 4.87 -5.18
N ASN A 208 5.76 3.55 -5.25
CA ASN A 208 5.88 2.81 -6.51
C ASN A 208 4.66 1.89 -6.66
N ILE A 209 3.87 2.13 -7.70
CA ILE A 209 2.67 1.37 -8.04
C ILE A 209 2.95 0.66 -9.36
N TYR A 210 3.25 -0.61 -9.27
CA TYR A 210 3.35 -1.51 -10.41
C TYR A 210 2.07 -2.32 -10.49
N SER A 211 1.14 -1.88 -11.35
CA SER A 211 -0.15 -2.52 -11.57
C SER A 211 -0.41 -2.71 -13.05
N THR A 212 -1.01 -3.84 -13.41
CA THR A 212 -1.45 -4.07 -14.80
C THR A 212 -2.68 -3.21 -15.09
N GLU A 213 -3.59 -3.12 -14.12
CA GLU A 213 -4.81 -2.31 -14.20
C GLU A 213 -4.88 -1.33 -13.02
N ILE A 214 -5.38 -0.11 -13.26
CA ILE A 214 -5.75 0.82 -12.19
C ILE A 214 -7.21 1.16 -12.38
N ASN A 215 -8.06 0.58 -11.52
CA ASN A 215 -9.50 0.64 -11.62
C ASN A 215 -10.06 1.45 -10.45
N GLY A 216 -10.13 2.77 -10.60
CA GLY A 216 -10.79 3.63 -9.63
C GLY A 216 -12.28 3.77 -9.94
N LEU A 217 -13.14 3.46 -8.98
CA LEU A 217 -14.53 3.97 -9.01
C LEU A 217 -14.55 5.45 -8.62
N ASN A 218 -13.62 5.84 -7.75
CA ASN A 218 -13.51 7.18 -7.17
C ASN A 218 -12.14 7.82 -7.42
N LEU A 219 -11.99 9.08 -6.97
CA LEU A 219 -10.77 9.86 -7.17
C LEU A 219 -9.55 9.24 -6.46
N LEU A 220 -8.47 9.08 -7.21
CA LEU A 220 -7.12 8.72 -6.78
C LEU A 220 -6.22 9.96 -6.86
N ASP A 221 -5.85 10.56 -5.73
CA ASP A 221 -5.08 11.80 -5.68
C ASP A 221 -3.66 11.57 -5.17
N PHE A 222 -2.66 11.77 -6.03
CA PHE A 222 -1.25 11.69 -5.69
C PHE A 222 -0.72 13.08 -5.35
N VAL A 223 -0.64 13.38 -4.06
CA VAL A 223 -0.19 14.66 -3.53
C VAL A 223 1.33 14.64 -3.34
N ILE A 224 2.03 15.46 -4.12
CA ILE A 224 3.50 15.51 -4.17
C ILE A 224 3.94 16.82 -3.49
N ASN A 225 4.53 16.73 -2.30
CA ASN A 225 4.83 17.90 -1.46
C ASN A 225 6.36 18.16 -1.36
N SER A 226 6.79 19.10 -0.53
CA SER A 226 8.16 19.59 -0.38
C SER A 226 9.22 18.48 -0.26
N GLY A 227 10.41 18.75 -0.79
CA GLY A 227 11.55 17.83 -0.80
C GLY A 227 11.81 17.26 -2.20
N ASN A 228 12.21 16.00 -2.26
CA ASN A 228 12.44 15.21 -3.46
C ASN A 228 11.60 13.91 -3.44
N PRO A 229 10.26 14.00 -3.30
CA PRO A 229 9.39 12.82 -3.36
C PRO A 229 9.41 12.20 -4.75
N LYS A 230 9.22 10.89 -4.81
CA LYS A 230 9.11 10.15 -6.06
C LYS A 230 7.82 9.34 -6.10
N VAL A 231 7.04 9.51 -7.17
CA VAL A 231 5.91 8.64 -7.49
C VAL A 231 6.22 7.92 -8.79
N SER A 232 6.19 6.59 -8.78
CA SER A 232 6.35 5.77 -9.98
C SER A 232 5.08 4.97 -10.24
N ILE A 233 4.57 5.00 -11.46
CA ILE A 233 3.45 4.16 -11.89
C ILE A 233 3.88 3.37 -13.13
N GLY A 234 3.61 2.08 -13.17
CA GLY A 234 3.89 1.23 -14.34
C GLY A 234 3.25 -0.14 -14.21
N ASP A 235 3.55 -1.08 -15.10
CA ASP A 235 3.15 -2.48 -14.93
C ASP A 235 4.34 -3.36 -14.46
N PRO A 236 4.06 -4.36 -13.61
CA PRO A 236 5.10 -5.14 -12.94
C PRO A 236 5.82 -6.16 -13.83
N GLN A 237 5.35 -6.39 -15.05
CA GLN A 237 6.04 -7.22 -16.04
C GLN A 237 6.87 -6.37 -17.02
N GLY A 238 6.95 -5.05 -16.80
CA GLY A 238 7.58 -4.14 -17.76
C GLY A 238 6.76 -3.99 -19.05
N VAL A 239 5.48 -4.39 -19.02
CA VAL A 239 4.50 -3.91 -19.98
C VAL A 239 4.11 -2.50 -19.53
N ALA A 240 3.57 -1.67 -20.41
CA ALA A 240 3.10 -0.36 -20.01
C ALA A 240 1.66 -0.49 -19.48
N CYS A 241 1.41 0.02 -18.27
CA CYS A 241 0.07 0.09 -17.66
C CYS A 241 -0.85 1.04 -18.45
N ASP A 242 -2.14 0.72 -18.63
CA ASP A 242 -3.11 1.61 -19.26
C ASP A 242 -3.61 2.66 -18.25
N ILE A 243 -3.34 3.94 -18.53
CA ILE A 243 -3.73 5.06 -17.65
C ILE A 243 -5.05 5.71 -18.05
N THR A 244 -5.76 5.25 -19.10
CA THR A 244 -6.99 5.90 -19.56
C THR A 244 -8.03 6.06 -18.44
N SER A 245 -8.07 5.11 -17.49
CA SER A 245 -8.93 5.18 -16.31
C SER A 245 -8.71 6.41 -15.43
N PHE A 246 -7.51 7.02 -15.43
CA PHE A 246 -7.25 8.27 -14.71
C PHE A 246 -8.01 9.45 -15.32
N GLY A 247 -8.17 9.45 -16.65
CA GLY A 247 -8.76 10.56 -17.40
C GLY A 247 -10.29 10.55 -17.42
N GLU A 248 -10.94 9.51 -16.90
CA GLU A 248 -12.39 9.46 -16.81
C GLU A 248 -12.92 10.62 -15.96
N VAL A 249 -13.87 11.37 -16.50
CA VAL A 249 -14.38 12.57 -15.86
C VAL A 249 -15.51 12.24 -14.90
N VAL A 250 -15.35 12.62 -13.64
CA VAL A 250 -16.41 12.61 -12.64
C VAL A 250 -17.07 13.99 -12.60
N THR A 251 -18.40 14.03 -12.72
CA THR A 251 -19.19 15.25 -12.50
C THR A 251 -19.42 15.41 -11.00
N VAL A 252 -18.88 16.48 -10.43
CA VAL A 252 -19.17 16.87 -9.05
C VAL A 252 -20.39 17.79 -9.08
N ASN A 253 -21.45 17.40 -8.36
CA ASN A 253 -22.78 18.05 -8.30
C ASN A 253 -23.56 17.99 -9.62
N PRO A 254 -24.02 16.79 -10.04
CA PRO A 254 -24.85 16.68 -11.25
C PRO A 254 -26.16 17.45 -11.07
N GLY A 255 -26.37 18.48 -11.91
CA GLY A 255 -27.63 19.23 -11.99
C GLY A 255 -27.63 20.67 -11.43
N GLU A 256 -26.50 21.20 -10.94
CA GLU A 256 -26.41 22.60 -10.50
C GLU A 256 -25.64 23.49 -11.50
N PRO A 257 -26.04 24.77 -11.70
CA PRO A 257 -25.26 25.73 -12.48
C PRO A 257 -23.86 25.91 -11.87
N GLY A 258 -22.83 25.44 -12.57
CA GLY A 258 -21.45 25.41 -12.08
C GLY A 258 -20.81 24.02 -12.03
N GLU A 259 -21.30 23.04 -12.79
CA GLU A 259 -20.76 21.67 -12.87
C GLU A 259 -19.22 21.64 -12.95
N TYR A 260 -18.58 21.07 -11.93
CA TYR A 260 -17.13 20.88 -11.91
C TYR A 260 -16.80 19.47 -12.42
N ARG A 261 -16.02 19.41 -13.49
CA ARG A 261 -15.45 18.17 -14.03
C ARG A 261 -14.08 17.93 -13.40
N ARG A 262 -13.80 16.70 -12.98
CA ARG A 262 -12.47 16.29 -12.52
C ARG A 262 -12.10 14.92 -13.05
N ALA A 263 -10.80 14.67 -13.22
CA ALA A 263 -10.24 13.35 -13.51
C ALA A 263 -10.49 12.37 -12.35
N LYS A 264 -10.55 11.07 -12.64
CA LYS A 264 -10.52 9.99 -11.65
C LYS A 264 -9.13 9.79 -11.03
N GLY A 265 -8.06 10.19 -11.71
CA GLY A 265 -6.70 10.16 -11.18
C GLY A 265 -6.01 11.51 -11.35
N ARG A 266 -5.29 12.01 -10.34
CA ARG A 266 -4.55 13.28 -10.42
C ARG A 266 -3.19 13.20 -9.76
N PHE A 267 -2.23 13.89 -10.34
CA PHE A 267 -0.98 14.25 -9.69
C PHE A 267 -1.03 15.71 -9.28
N ASN A 268 -1.07 15.94 -7.97
CA ASN A 268 -1.23 17.26 -7.40
C ASN A 268 0.06 17.70 -6.71
N PHE A 269 0.75 18.63 -7.36
CA PHE A 269 1.94 19.26 -6.83
C PHE A 269 1.54 20.32 -5.79
N ILE A 270 2.16 20.31 -4.61
CA ILE A 270 1.89 21.28 -3.55
C ILE A 270 3.11 22.19 -3.38
N GLU A 271 2.92 23.47 -3.66
CA GLU A 271 3.94 24.50 -3.50
C GLU A 271 3.78 25.16 -2.12
N GLU A 272 4.20 24.45 -1.07
CA GLU A 272 4.21 24.97 0.30
C GLU A 272 5.61 25.47 0.69
N GLY A 273 5.82 26.79 0.64
CA GLY A 273 6.96 27.47 1.26
C GLY A 273 8.21 27.67 0.38
N LYS A 274 9.28 28.22 0.98
CA LYS A 274 10.53 28.66 0.32
C LYS A 274 11.61 27.56 0.28
N GLY A 275 11.24 26.31 0.03
CA GLY A 275 12.17 25.19 -0.09
C GLY A 275 12.34 24.76 -1.55
N ASP A 276 13.45 24.10 -1.87
CA ASP A 276 13.62 23.49 -3.19
C ASP A 276 12.59 22.36 -3.36
N PHE A 277 11.68 22.52 -4.30
CA PHE A 277 10.73 21.50 -4.71
C PHE A 277 11.32 20.74 -5.91
N LEU A 278 11.68 19.47 -5.69
CA LEU A 278 12.33 18.62 -6.71
C LEU A 278 11.53 17.33 -6.98
N GLY A 279 10.26 17.28 -6.58
CA GLY A 279 9.43 16.09 -6.72
C GLY A 279 9.28 15.63 -8.18
N GLU A 280 9.31 14.30 -8.37
CA GLU A 280 9.25 13.68 -9.70
C GLU A 280 8.15 12.62 -9.78
N ILE A 281 7.47 12.57 -10.92
CA ILE A 281 6.60 11.46 -11.30
C ILE A 281 7.27 10.70 -12.45
N HIS A 282 7.30 9.37 -12.35
CA HIS A 282 7.83 8.47 -13.37
C HIS A 282 6.68 7.59 -13.84
N LEU A 283 6.25 7.76 -15.09
CA LEU A 283 5.17 6.97 -15.68
C LEU A 283 5.75 6.02 -16.74
N HIS A 284 5.60 4.72 -16.49
CA HIS A 284 5.88 3.65 -17.42
C HIS A 284 4.55 3.07 -17.94
N CYS A 285 3.85 3.89 -18.74
CA CYS A 285 2.44 3.69 -19.05
C CYS A 285 2.12 4.00 -20.53
N ARG A 286 0.97 3.49 -21.00
CA ARG A 286 0.33 3.78 -22.28
C ARG A 286 -1.10 4.29 -22.01
N TYR A 287 -1.74 4.91 -22.98
CA TYR A 287 -3.19 5.16 -22.90
C TYR A 287 -3.88 4.60 -24.13
N PHE A 288 -5.09 4.07 -23.97
CA PHE A 288 -5.94 3.69 -25.09
C PHE A 288 -6.66 4.93 -25.66
N ASP A 289 -6.44 5.23 -26.94
CA ASP A 289 -6.98 6.44 -27.58
C ASP A 289 -8.38 6.25 -28.21
N GLY A 290 -8.90 5.02 -28.16
CA GLY A 290 -10.17 4.62 -28.77
C GLY A 290 -9.99 3.60 -29.90
N GLU A 291 -8.80 3.52 -30.50
CA GLU A 291 -8.48 2.57 -31.57
C GLU A 291 -7.26 1.70 -31.21
N GLU A 292 -6.20 2.31 -30.69
CA GLU A 292 -4.96 1.62 -30.33
C GLU A 292 -4.35 2.10 -29.01
N PHE A 293 -3.39 1.33 -28.50
CA PHE A 293 -2.58 1.75 -27.37
C PHE A 293 -1.50 2.72 -27.84
N GLU A 294 -1.58 3.96 -27.38
CA GLU A 294 -0.58 4.98 -27.66
C GLU A 294 0.58 4.88 -26.67
N SER A 295 1.80 4.91 -27.22
CA SER A 295 3.05 4.83 -26.47
C SER A 295 3.97 6.03 -26.70
N ASP A 296 3.63 6.94 -27.62
CA ASP A 296 4.36 8.19 -27.87
C ASP A 296 4.26 9.11 -26.64
N PRO A 297 5.38 9.38 -25.97
CA PRO A 297 5.48 10.29 -24.83
C PRO A 297 4.85 11.67 -25.05
N THR A 298 4.94 12.19 -26.26
CA THR A 298 4.39 13.50 -26.64
C THR A 298 2.88 13.49 -26.59
N LYS A 299 2.26 12.42 -27.12
CA LYS A 299 0.80 12.26 -27.09
C LYS A 299 0.31 11.98 -25.67
N ILE A 300 1.00 11.12 -24.91
CA ILE A 300 0.70 10.88 -23.48
C ILE A 300 0.74 12.20 -22.69
N LYS A 301 1.76 13.03 -22.91
CA LYS A 301 1.88 14.36 -22.28
C LYS A 301 0.68 15.26 -22.56
N TYR A 302 0.25 15.35 -23.83
CA TYR A 302 -0.91 16.16 -24.18
C TYR A 302 -2.20 15.61 -23.57
N TRP A 303 -2.36 14.28 -23.58
CA TRP A 303 -3.49 13.59 -22.99
C TRP A 303 -3.61 13.87 -21.47
N LEU A 304 -2.52 13.75 -20.72
CA LEU A 304 -2.48 14.06 -19.28
C LEU A 304 -2.96 15.49 -18.98
N SER A 305 -2.60 16.43 -19.85
CA SER A 305 -2.95 17.84 -19.67
C SER A 305 -4.40 18.13 -20.06
N SER A 306 -4.89 17.55 -21.16
CA SER A 306 -6.28 17.75 -21.60
C SER A 306 -7.30 17.11 -20.68
N HIS A 307 -6.91 16.07 -19.94
CA HIS A 307 -7.77 15.36 -18.99
C HIS A 307 -7.65 15.88 -17.54
N MET A 308 -7.00 17.03 -17.31
CA MET A 308 -6.93 17.67 -15.98
C MET A 308 -6.22 16.80 -14.91
N ILE A 309 -5.30 15.93 -15.34
CA ILE A 309 -4.59 14.99 -14.45
C ILE A 309 -3.44 15.69 -13.71
N LEU A 310 -2.81 16.69 -14.34
CA LEU A 310 -1.71 17.45 -13.72
C LEU A 310 -2.24 18.71 -13.03
N CYS A 311 -2.00 18.82 -11.72
CA CYS A 311 -2.51 19.89 -10.87
C CYS A 311 -1.40 20.57 -10.05
N LEU A 312 -1.62 21.84 -9.70
CA LEU A 312 -0.85 22.58 -8.71
C LEU A 312 -1.82 23.17 -7.67
N ASN A 313 -1.59 22.87 -6.39
CA ASN A 313 -2.44 23.31 -5.29
C ASN A 313 -3.93 23.02 -5.55
N GLY A 314 -4.22 21.84 -6.10
CA GLY A 314 -5.56 21.37 -6.45
C GLY A 314 -6.15 21.94 -7.74
N THR A 315 -5.46 22.87 -8.41
CA THR A 315 -5.93 23.49 -9.65
C THR A 315 -5.27 22.82 -10.87
N PRO A 316 -6.05 22.32 -11.85
CA PRO A 316 -5.52 21.78 -13.09
C PRO A 316 -4.68 22.81 -13.86
N LEU A 317 -3.54 22.37 -14.41
CA LEU A 317 -2.60 23.24 -15.12
C LEU A 317 -2.29 22.74 -16.53
N SER A 318 -1.81 23.66 -17.37
CA SER A 318 -1.27 23.34 -18.69
C SER A 318 0.07 22.61 -18.59
N ALA A 319 0.32 21.70 -19.55
CA ALA A 319 1.58 20.98 -19.74
C ALA A 319 2.83 21.88 -19.70
N ASN A 320 2.69 23.16 -20.07
CA ASN A 320 3.81 24.09 -20.16
C ASN A 320 4.41 24.45 -18.79
N LYS A 321 3.68 24.24 -17.69
CA LYS A 321 4.13 24.42 -16.30
C LYS A 321 4.98 23.26 -15.78
N PHE A 322 5.07 22.18 -16.55
CA PHE A 322 5.82 21.00 -16.18
C PHE A 322 6.97 20.77 -17.15
N ASP A 323 8.12 20.35 -16.62
CA ASP A 323 9.17 19.74 -17.40
C ASP A 323 8.81 18.26 -17.58
N ILE A 324 8.67 17.84 -18.84
CA ILE A 324 8.19 16.51 -19.19
C ILE A 324 9.16 15.95 -20.21
N THR A 325 9.91 14.94 -19.79
CA THR A 325 11.02 14.35 -20.55
C THR A 325 10.91 12.82 -20.56
N ILE A 326 11.73 12.18 -21.39
CA ILE A 326 11.87 10.72 -21.40
C ILE A 326 13.25 10.36 -20.89
N ASN A 327 13.29 9.45 -19.93
CA ASN A 327 14.55 8.97 -19.38
C ASN A 327 15.09 7.77 -20.19
N LYS A 328 16.25 7.25 -19.78
CA LYS A 328 16.92 6.13 -20.43
C LYS A 328 16.19 4.77 -20.31
N ASN A 329 15.17 4.68 -19.47
CA ASN A 329 14.34 3.49 -19.28
C ASN A 329 13.00 3.63 -20.02
N ASP A 330 12.87 4.62 -20.89
CA ASP A 330 11.64 4.99 -21.60
C ASP A 330 10.49 5.43 -20.69
N ASP A 331 10.78 5.83 -19.44
CA ASP A 331 9.75 6.40 -18.56
C ASP A 331 9.51 7.87 -18.89
N LEU A 332 8.23 8.27 -18.93
CA LEU A 332 7.83 9.67 -18.95
C LEU A 332 8.06 10.28 -17.55
N VAL A 333 9.03 11.19 -17.46
CA VAL A 333 9.38 11.88 -16.23
C VAL A 333 8.75 13.27 -16.22
N ILE A 334 7.94 13.56 -15.20
CA ILE A 334 7.21 14.82 -15.03
C ILE A 334 7.72 15.52 -13.76
N LYS A 335 8.10 16.80 -13.91
CA LYS A 335 8.55 17.68 -12.82
C LYS A 335 7.87 19.04 -12.92
N LEU A 336 7.66 19.71 -11.80
CA LEU A 336 7.25 21.12 -11.80
C LEU A 336 8.41 22.00 -12.26
N LYS A 337 8.15 23.03 -13.07
CA LYS A 337 9.17 23.98 -13.57
C LYS A 337 9.51 25.08 -12.59
#